data_AF-A0A6P1MEK6-F1
#
_entry.id   AF-A0A6P1MEK6-F1
#
_cell.length_a   1.000
_cell.length_b   1.000
_cell.length_c   1.000
_cell.angle_alpha   90.00
_cell.angle_beta   90.00
_cell.angle_gamma   90.00
#
_symmetry.space_group_name_H-M   'P 1'
#
loop_
_entity.id
_entity.type
_entity.pdbx_description
1 polymer ?
#
loop_
_entity_poly.entity_id
_entity_poly.type
_entity_poly.pdbx_seq_one_letter_code
_entity_poly.pdbx_strand_id
1 'polypeptide(L)'
;MRYVLPFHFAFEHMRRLAVISFKGNEELDGFEPQFFDDPVNGKGLRLLRYRRDGKVDVYYEAGIIYDENFNIGAGINDCKMTRFEQNLFEITEQGLQLHLVFTDAQGRKNELKVTEKSMRKYPVPLLAPIGGGIKRPQKLFFVYMNDINFAPCKTTQINCSLDDRILEPVILPILIKGHRNYMVRYCSQLNIVELNRNGTGPLCFDGMPGKTAIQDKTEICCNKLGKVDQIQIGKGMHNAKLYFPDGFPNLMDLPENQCTKGSFEIYISSVKITWGQYRLMRIADKVHVNLGNFREWQPRKYPLAYKLLFTFVKVFKKWPTYYSWKGIVDLEEISQMNGIWENRINHKSKVV
;
A
#
# COMPACT_ATOMS: atom_id res chain seq x y z
N MET A 1 32.67 -9.37 -1.33
CA MET A 1 32.62 -8.34 -0.27
C MET A 1 31.24 -8.41 0.33
N ARG A 2 31.13 -8.48 1.67
CA ARG A 2 29.83 -8.52 2.34
C ARG A 2 29.26 -7.11 2.41
N TYR A 3 28.04 -6.96 1.92
CA TYR A 3 27.26 -5.73 1.99
C TYR A 3 26.20 -5.86 3.07
N VAL A 4 25.98 -4.77 3.80
CA VAL A 4 24.86 -4.60 4.74
C VAL A 4 24.14 -3.32 4.34
N LEU A 5 22.83 -3.40 4.11
CA LEU A 5 21.97 -2.25 3.78
C LEU A 5 20.74 -2.22 4.71
N PRO A 6 20.30 -1.04 5.17
CA PRO A 6 19.17 -0.92 6.10
C PRO A 6 17.82 -0.92 5.38
N PHE A 7 17.66 -1.84 4.42
CA PHE A 7 16.47 -1.92 3.59
C PHE A 7 15.88 -3.32 3.59
N HIS A 8 14.60 -3.41 3.90
CA HIS A 8 13.76 -4.53 3.52
C HIS A 8 12.73 -4.01 2.52
N PHE A 9 12.77 -4.54 1.29
CA PHE A 9 11.93 -4.08 0.19
C PHE A 9 11.23 -5.27 -0.44
N ALA A 10 9.92 -5.35 -0.27
CA ALA A 10 9.15 -6.56 -0.61
C ALA A 10 7.80 -6.23 -1.25
N PHE A 11 7.21 -7.23 -1.89
CA PHE A 11 5.82 -7.17 -2.32
C PHE A 11 4.89 -7.70 -1.23
N GLU A 12 3.75 -7.05 -1.08
CA GLU A 12 2.58 -7.65 -0.43
C GLU A 12 1.65 -8.17 -1.52
N HIS A 13 1.30 -9.45 -1.46
CA HIS A 13 0.46 -10.07 -2.46
C HIS A 13 -1.01 -9.84 -2.16
N MET A 14 -1.76 -9.38 -3.17
CA MET A 14 -3.21 -9.27 -3.15
C MET A 14 -3.69 -9.38 -4.59
N ARG A 15 -4.65 -10.27 -4.84
CA ARG A 15 -5.11 -10.55 -6.21
C ARG A 15 -6.04 -9.47 -6.73
N ARG A 16 -6.94 -8.98 -5.87
CA ARG A 16 -7.90 -7.94 -6.21
C ARG A 16 -8.47 -7.29 -4.97
N LEU A 17 -8.91 -6.05 -5.15
CA LEU A 17 -9.65 -5.30 -4.14
C LEU A 17 -10.75 -4.46 -4.78
N ALA A 18 -11.78 -4.17 -4.01
CA ALA A 18 -12.74 -3.12 -4.29
C ALA A 18 -12.89 -2.25 -3.05
N VAL A 19 -13.26 -0.98 -3.21
CA VAL A 19 -13.64 -0.10 -2.10
C VAL A 19 -14.93 0.60 -2.46
N ILE A 20 -15.95 0.39 -1.63
CA ILE A 20 -17.29 0.96 -1.74
C ILE A 20 -17.44 1.99 -0.63
N SER A 21 -17.65 3.25 -0.99
CA SER A 21 -17.78 4.35 -0.02
C SER A 21 -19.25 4.72 0.17
N PHE A 22 -19.67 5.00 1.41
CA PHE A 22 -21.06 5.31 1.75
C PHE A 22 -21.26 6.75 2.22
N LYS A 23 -22.41 7.34 1.85
CA LYS A 23 -22.80 8.69 2.24
C LYS A 23 -23.63 8.63 3.51
N GLY A 24 -23.42 9.60 4.42
CA GLY A 24 -24.36 9.90 5.50
C GLY A 24 -24.55 8.81 6.56
N ASN A 25 -23.87 7.67 6.46
CA ASN A 25 -23.97 6.63 7.48
C ASN A 25 -23.25 7.07 8.76
N GLU A 26 -23.90 6.88 9.91
CA GLU A 26 -23.42 7.30 11.24
C GLU A 26 -22.24 6.45 11.74
N GLU A 27 -22.14 5.21 11.27
CA GLU A 27 -21.19 4.23 11.77
C GLU A 27 -20.02 4.02 10.81
N LEU A 28 -20.29 4.00 9.50
CA LEU A 28 -19.40 3.47 8.48
C LEU A 28 -19.10 4.49 7.37
N ASP A 29 -17.84 4.50 6.93
CA ASP A 29 -17.36 5.24 5.76
C ASP A 29 -17.35 4.35 4.50
N GLY A 30 -17.19 3.04 4.64
CA GLY A 30 -17.13 2.13 3.49
C GLY A 30 -16.74 0.68 3.79
N PHE A 31 -16.82 -0.13 2.75
CA PHE A 31 -16.34 -1.52 2.72
C PHE A 31 -15.21 -1.68 1.72
N GLU A 32 -14.22 -2.51 2.06
CA GLU A 32 -13.14 -2.90 1.16
C GLU A 32 -12.94 -4.43 1.21
N PRO A 33 -13.61 -5.19 0.33
CA PRO A 33 -13.27 -6.58 0.10
C PRO A 33 -11.94 -6.72 -0.63
N GLN A 34 -11.18 -7.71 -0.21
CA GLN A 34 -9.86 -8.07 -0.71
C GLN A 34 -9.82 -9.59 -0.90
N PHE A 35 -9.23 -10.04 -1.99
CA PHE A 35 -9.05 -11.46 -2.25
C PHE A 35 -7.57 -11.81 -2.33
N PHE A 36 -7.22 -12.89 -1.64
CA PHE A 36 -5.87 -13.45 -1.58
C PHE A 36 -5.86 -14.85 -2.18
N ASP A 37 -4.73 -15.19 -2.78
CA ASP A 37 -4.44 -16.52 -3.32
C ASP A 37 -2.93 -16.61 -3.53
N ASP A 38 -2.24 -16.68 -2.38
CA ASP A 38 -0.79 -16.74 -2.29
C ASP A 38 -0.34 -17.49 -1.01
N PRO A 39 0.90 -18.00 -0.96
CA PRO A 39 1.38 -18.77 0.19
C PRO A 39 1.55 -17.98 1.50
N VAL A 40 1.61 -16.65 1.45
CA VAL A 40 1.87 -15.80 2.63
C VAL A 40 0.57 -15.43 3.32
N ASN A 41 -0.44 -15.00 2.56
CA ASN A 41 -1.74 -14.58 3.09
C ASN A 41 -2.79 -15.69 3.06
N GLY A 42 -2.48 -16.83 2.43
CA GLY A 42 -3.44 -17.90 2.18
C GLY A 42 -4.40 -17.59 1.03
N LYS A 43 -5.55 -18.25 1.05
CA LYS A 43 -6.57 -18.16 0.00
C LYS A 43 -7.94 -17.85 0.59
N GLY A 44 -8.57 -16.79 0.11
CA GLY A 44 -9.92 -16.41 0.50
C GLY A 44 -10.16 -14.92 0.49
N LEU A 45 -11.26 -14.52 1.12
CA LEU A 45 -11.67 -13.13 1.28
C LEU A 45 -11.28 -12.57 2.64
N ARG A 46 -10.86 -11.31 2.62
CA ARG A 46 -10.83 -10.40 3.76
C ARG A 46 -11.69 -9.19 3.43
N LEU A 47 -12.53 -8.77 4.35
CA LEU A 47 -13.33 -7.57 4.27
C LEU A 47 -12.87 -6.59 5.33
N LEU A 48 -12.46 -5.39 4.90
CA LEU A 48 -12.24 -4.26 5.78
C LEU A 48 -13.50 -3.40 5.82
N ARG A 49 -13.98 -3.07 7.01
CA ARG A 49 -15.11 -2.17 7.24
C ARG A 49 -14.60 -0.91 7.92
N TYR A 50 -14.59 0.20 7.17
CA TYR A 50 -14.08 1.48 7.65
C TYR A 50 -15.13 2.20 8.49
N ARG A 51 -14.77 2.53 9.74
CA ARG A 51 -15.65 3.22 10.70
C ARG A 51 -15.45 4.73 10.66
N ARG A 52 -16.48 5.48 11.05
CA ARG A 52 -16.44 6.96 11.17
C ARG A 52 -15.43 7.46 12.20
N ASP A 53 -15.18 6.69 13.26
CA ASP A 53 -14.13 6.98 14.26
C ASP A 53 -12.69 6.78 13.72
N GLY A 54 -12.56 6.29 12.48
CA GLY A 54 -11.31 6.03 11.79
C GLY A 54 -10.69 4.66 12.08
N LYS A 55 -11.29 3.84 12.96
CA LYS A 55 -10.89 2.44 13.14
C LYS A 55 -11.43 1.57 12.02
N VAL A 56 -10.96 0.33 11.94
CA VAL A 56 -11.36 -0.65 10.93
C VAL A 56 -11.78 -1.95 11.58
N ASP A 57 -12.92 -2.49 11.19
CA ASP A 57 -13.30 -3.87 11.51
C ASP A 57 -12.81 -4.81 10.40
N VAL A 58 -12.30 -5.98 10.77
CA VAL A 58 -11.73 -6.97 9.85
C VAL A 58 -12.49 -8.29 9.97
N TYR A 59 -13.02 -8.74 8.83
CA TYR A 59 -13.68 -10.03 8.70
C TYR A 59 -12.95 -10.87 7.66
N TYR A 60 -12.63 -12.13 7.94
CA TYR A 60 -11.84 -12.95 7.01
C TYR A 60 -12.26 -14.42 7.00
N GLU A 61 -12.10 -15.10 5.86
CA GLU A 61 -12.36 -16.53 5.72
C GLU A 61 -11.26 -17.37 6.40
N ALA A 62 -11.60 -18.60 6.80
CA ALA A 62 -10.67 -19.52 7.45
C ALA A 62 -9.42 -19.88 6.62
N GLY A 63 -9.47 -19.71 5.30
CA GLY A 63 -8.32 -19.93 4.42
C GLY A 63 -7.31 -18.77 4.41
N ILE A 64 -7.62 -17.65 5.08
CA ILE A 64 -6.71 -16.51 5.22
C ILE A 64 -5.78 -16.72 6.42
N ILE A 65 -4.49 -16.55 6.17
CA ILE A 65 -3.46 -16.46 7.21
C ILE A 65 -3.48 -15.01 7.71
N TYR A 66 -4.11 -14.78 8.85
CA TYR A 66 -4.23 -13.44 9.41
C TYR A 66 -2.92 -13.00 10.08
N ASP A 67 -2.43 -11.83 9.70
CA ASP A 67 -1.31 -11.15 10.34
C ASP A 67 -1.78 -10.43 11.61
N GLU A 68 -1.41 -10.94 12.78
CA GLU A 68 -1.78 -10.36 14.08
C GLU A 68 -1.28 -8.92 14.27
N ASN A 69 -0.25 -8.52 13.52
CA ASN A 69 0.29 -7.15 13.53
C ASN A 69 -0.38 -6.24 12.48
N PHE A 70 -1.41 -6.73 11.78
CA PHE A 70 -2.12 -5.96 10.78
C PHE A 70 -2.73 -4.69 11.42
N ASN A 71 -2.39 -3.53 10.85
CA ASN A 71 -2.86 -2.26 11.35
C ASN A 71 -3.10 -1.27 10.21
N ILE A 72 -4.24 -0.59 10.26
CA ILE A 72 -4.66 0.42 9.30
C ILE A 72 -5.53 1.47 10.01
N GLY A 73 -5.64 2.67 9.43
CA GLY A 73 -6.48 3.72 9.98
C GLY A 73 -6.01 4.16 11.38
N ALA A 74 -6.97 4.33 12.28
CA ALA A 74 -6.74 4.61 13.69
C ALA A 74 -6.51 3.36 14.56
N GLY A 75 -6.49 2.16 13.97
CA GLY A 75 -6.41 0.89 14.66
C GLY A 75 -7.52 -0.08 14.22
N ILE A 76 -7.31 -1.36 14.52
CA ILE A 76 -8.33 -2.40 14.35
C ILE A 76 -9.30 -2.33 15.53
N ASN A 77 -10.60 -2.44 15.26
CA ASN A 77 -11.65 -2.48 16.29
C ASN A 77 -12.13 -3.92 16.49
N ASP A 78 -12.94 -4.45 15.57
CA ASP A 78 -13.26 -5.87 15.55
C ASP A 78 -12.32 -6.63 14.60
N CYS A 79 -11.91 -7.83 14.99
CA CYS A 79 -11.20 -8.77 14.13
C CYS A 79 -11.79 -10.16 14.32
N LYS A 80 -12.40 -10.72 13.26
CA LYS A 80 -13.16 -11.96 13.37
C LYS A 80 -13.04 -12.81 12.11
N MET A 81 -12.60 -14.05 12.30
CA MET A 81 -12.78 -15.08 11.28
C MET A 81 -14.29 -15.34 11.10
N THR A 82 -14.78 -15.30 9.86
CA THR A 82 -16.20 -15.44 9.55
C THR A 82 -16.44 -16.35 8.35
N ARG A 83 -17.67 -16.85 8.24
CA ARG A 83 -18.16 -17.51 7.04
C ARG A 83 -18.99 -16.52 6.24
N PHE A 84 -18.61 -16.31 4.99
CA PHE A 84 -19.44 -15.59 4.04
C PHE A 84 -20.47 -16.56 3.45
N GLU A 85 -21.77 -16.31 3.71
CA GLU A 85 -22.88 -17.10 3.17
C GLU A 85 -22.94 -17.00 1.64
N GLN A 86 -22.61 -15.80 1.13
CA GLN A 86 -22.33 -15.52 -0.27
C GLN A 86 -20.94 -14.90 -0.33
N ASN A 87 -20.08 -15.36 -1.25
CA ASN A 87 -18.68 -14.97 -1.32
C ASN A 87 -18.19 -14.66 -2.75
N LEU A 88 -19.10 -14.19 -3.62
CA LEU A 88 -18.74 -13.81 -4.98
C LEU A 88 -17.94 -12.50 -4.94
N PHE A 89 -16.71 -12.52 -5.46
CA PHE A 89 -15.96 -11.31 -5.74
C PHE A 89 -15.14 -11.52 -7.00
N GLU A 90 -15.57 -10.97 -8.12
CA GLU A 90 -14.90 -11.06 -9.41
C GLU A 90 -14.85 -9.69 -10.09
N ILE A 91 -13.78 -9.48 -10.87
CA ILE A 91 -13.66 -8.34 -11.77
C ILE A 91 -13.58 -8.93 -13.17
N THR A 92 -14.68 -8.81 -13.90
CA THR A 92 -14.82 -9.38 -15.25
C THR A 92 -14.67 -8.29 -16.31
N GLU A 93 -14.79 -8.65 -17.58
CA GLU A 93 -14.86 -7.69 -18.68
C GLU A 93 -16.07 -6.74 -18.56
N GLN A 94 -17.13 -7.20 -17.87
CA GLN A 94 -18.36 -6.44 -17.60
C GLN A 94 -18.26 -5.59 -16.31
N GLY A 95 -17.10 -5.57 -15.66
CA GLY A 95 -16.84 -4.78 -14.45
C GLY A 95 -16.93 -5.61 -13.16
N LEU A 96 -17.29 -4.95 -12.06
CA LEU A 96 -17.33 -5.56 -10.74
C LEU A 96 -18.57 -6.45 -10.54
N GLN A 97 -18.35 -7.72 -10.20
CA GLN A 97 -19.36 -8.63 -9.66
C GLN A 97 -19.01 -8.96 -8.21
N LEU A 98 -19.82 -8.48 -7.28
CA LEU A 98 -19.59 -8.64 -5.85
C LEU A 98 -20.89 -9.05 -5.18
N HIS A 99 -20.87 -10.11 -4.38
CA HIS A 99 -21.98 -10.46 -3.50
C HIS A 99 -21.42 -11.13 -2.25
N LEU A 100 -21.32 -10.34 -1.19
CA LEU A 100 -20.90 -10.80 0.13
C LEU A 100 -22.08 -10.73 1.10
N VAL A 101 -22.32 -11.82 1.82
CA VAL A 101 -23.28 -11.88 2.93
C VAL A 101 -22.59 -12.49 4.13
N PHE A 102 -22.61 -11.80 5.28
CA PHE A 102 -21.96 -12.29 6.50
C PHE A 102 -22.62 -11.72 7.75
N THR A 103 -22.36 -12.36 8.90
CA THR A 103 -22.74 -11.83 10.21
C THR A 103 -21.54 -11.17 10.87
N ASP A 104 -21.72 -9.93 11.34
CA ASP A 104 -20.64 -9.17 11.96
C ASP A 104 -20.37 -9.56 13.43
N ALA A 105 -19.46 -8.86 14.10
CA ALA A 105 -19.12 -9.14 15.50
C ALA A 105 -20.29 -8.86 16.46
N GLN A 106 -21.23 -8.02 16.07
CA GLN A 106 -22.41 -7.64 16.84
C GLN A 106 -23.62 -8.56 16.55
N GLY A 107 -23.48 -9.55 15.67
CA GLY A 107 -24.58 -10.45 15.29
C GLY A 107 -25.49 -9.91 14.18
N ARG A 108 -25.10 -8.84 13.51
CA ARG A 108 -25.90 -8.17 12.48
C ARG A 108 -25.61 -8.76 11.11
N LYS A 109 -26.65 -8.94 10.29
CA LYS A 109 -26.51 -9.42 8.92
C LYS A 109 -26.04 -8.27 8.03
N ASN A 110 -24.96 -8.48 7.29
CA ASN A 110 -24.42 -7.52 6.35
C ASN A 110 -24.54 -8.10 4.95
N GLU A 111 -25.08 -7.33 4.00
CA GLU A 111 -25.08 -7.68 2.58
C GLU A 111 -24.40 -6.58 1.77
N LEU A 112 -23.48 -6.97 0.90
CA LEU A 112 -22.77 -6.11 -0.03
C LEU A 112 -22.88 -6.73 -1.41
N LYS A 113 -23.74 -6.17 -2.25
CA LYS A 113 -23.99 -6.63 -3.60
C LYS A 113 -23.74 -5.53 -4.62
N VAL A 114 -22.84 -5.77 -5.56
CA VAL A 114 -22.56 -4.91 -6.71
C VAL A 114 -22.62 -5.75 -7.98
N THR A 115 -23.43 -5.29 -8.94
CA THR A 115 -23.53 -5.91 -10.25
C THR A 115 -23.33 -4.84 -11.30
N GLU A 116 -22.18 -4.88 -11.97
CA GLU A 116 -21.86 -4.02 -13.09
C GLU A 116 -22.17 -4.71 -14.43
N LYS A 117 -22.65 -3.95 -15.41
CA LYS A 117 -22.91 -4.38 -16.78
C LYS A 117 -22.29 -3.39 -17.78
N SER A 118 -21.06 -2.96 -17.51
CA SER A 118 -20.31 -2.07 -18.40
C SER A 118 -19.04 -2.73 -18.89
N MET A 119 -18.74 -2.59 -20.18
CA MET A 119 -17.42 -2.97 -20.67
C MET A 119 -16.34 -2.11 -19.98
N ARG A 120 -15.32 -2.74 -19.38
CA ARG A 120 -14.17 -2.05 -18.80
C ARG A 120 -13.44 -1.25 -19.88
N LYS A 121 -13.74 0.04 -19.95
CA LYS A 121 -13.14 0.95 -20.93
C LYS A 121 -12.10 1.81 -20.23
N TYR A 122 -10.83 1.45 -20.43
CA TYR A 122 -9.64 2.26 -20.12
C TYR A 122 -9.31 2.40 -18.62
N PRO A 123 -8.82 1.33 -17.99
CA PRO A 123 -8.19 1.45 -16.68
C PRO A 123 -7.09 2.51 -16.71
N VAL A 124 -6.96 3.26 -15.62
CA VAL A 124 -5.80 4.14 -15.40
C VAL A 124 -5.02 3.61 -14.20
N PRO A 125 -3.69 3.80 -14.16
CA PRO A 125 -2.98 3.54 -12.93
C PRO A 125 -3.42 4.52 -11.83
N LEU A 126 -3.28 4.17 -10.56
CA LEU A 126 -3.49 5.08 -9.44
C LEU A 126 -2.73 4.61 -8.20
N LEU A 127 -2.07 5.54 -7.51
CA LEU A 127 -1.57 5.28 -6.16
C LEU A 127 -2.70 5.51 -5.15
N ALA A 128 -3.05 4.47 -4.39
CA ALA A 128 -4.08 4.60 -3.36
C ALA A 128 -3.59 5.48 -2.20
N PRO A 129 -4.45 6.32 -1.60
CA PRO A 129 -4.10 7.22 -0.50
C PRO A 129 -4.11 6.54 0.87
N ILE A 130 -3.87 5.22 0.94
CA ILE A 130 -4.11 4.41 2.14
C ILE A 130 -3.19 4.84 3.30
N GLY A 131 -1.92 5.15 3.01
CA GLY A 131 -0.98 5.63 4.04
C GLY A 131 -1.40 6.94 4.72
N GLY A 132 -2.27 7.75 4.10
CA GLY A 132 -2.79 8.97 4.72
C GLY A 132 -3.66 8.72 5.96
N GLY A 133 -4.24 7.51 6.10
CA GLY A 133 -5.12 7.17 7.21
C GLY A 133 -4.41 6.59 8.43
N ILE A 134 -3.14 6.17 8.32
CA ILE A 134 -2.50 5.28 9.30
C ILE A 134 -1.81 6.08 10.42
N LYS A 135 -2.31 5.97 11.65
CA LYS A 135 -1.74 6.67 12.81
C LYS A 135 -0.41 6.08 13.31
N ARG A 136 -0.27 4.75 13.28
CA ARG A 136 0.89 4.01 13.82
C ARG A 136 1.43 3.03 12.78
N PRO A 137 2.14 3.52 11.74
CA PRO A 137 2.61 2.67 10.67
C PRO A 137 3.64 1.64 11.16
N GLN A 138 3.46 0.39 10.75
CA GLN A 138 4.46 -0.68 10.95
C GLN A 138 5.40 -0.80 9.73
N LYS A 139 5.05 -0.16 8.63
CA LYS A 139 5.78 -0.14 7.36
C LYS A 139 5.35 1.09 6.57
N LEU A 140 6.21 1.54 5.66
CA LEU A 140 5.77 2.37 4.56
C LEU A 140 5.36 1.45 3.43
N PHE A 141 4.12 1.54 2.94
CA PHE A 141 3.69 0.74 1.81
C PHE A 141 2.91 1.58 0.80
N PHE A 142 3.03 1.19 -0.47
CA PHE A 142 2.42 1.85 -1.60
C PHE A 142 1.52 0.85 -2.30
N VAL A 143 0.22 1.13 -2.37
CA VAL A 143 -0.73 0.34 -3.14
C VAL A 143 -0.88 0.99 -4.51
N TYR A 144 -0.10 0.50 -5.47
CA TYR A 144 -0.19 0.95 -6.86
C TYR A 144 -1.16 0.07 -7.63
N MET A 145 -2.30 0.65 -8.00
CA MET A 145 -3.36 -0.01 -8.76
C MET A 145 -3.10 0.24 -10.23
N ASN A 146 -2.56 -0.73 -10.97
CA ASN A 146 -2.23 -0.53 -12.38
C ASN A 146 -3.48 -0.35 -13.25
N ASP A 147 -4.60 -0.95 -12.84
CA ASP A 147 -5.80 -1.02 -13.64
C ASP A 147 -7.09 -0.56 -12.93
N ILE A 148 -7.02 0.48 -12.08
CA ILE A 148 -8.20 0.93 -11.34
C ILE A 148 -9.33 1.37 -12.28
N ASN A 149 -10.55 0.97 -11.92
CA ASN A 149 -11.80 1.47 -12.50
C ASN A 149 -12.72 2.05 -11.43
N PHE A 150 -13.64 2.89 -11.87
CA PHE A 150 -14.78 3.38 -11.09
C PHE A 150 -16.07 2.82 -11.68
N ALA A 151 -17.02 2.43 -10.82
CA ALA A 151 -18.27 1.84 -11.26
C ALA A 151 -19.24 2.91 -11.84
N PRO A 152 -19.67 2.83 -13.11
CA PRO A 152 -20.55 3.82 -13.71
C PRO A 152 -21.97 3.73 -13.16
N CYS A 153 -22.60 4.86 -12.83
CA CYS A 153 -23.93 4.83 -12.20
C CYS A 153 -25.03 4.24 -13.09
N LYS A 154 -24.90 4.40 -14.43
CA LYS A 154 -25.94 3.94 -15.37
C LYS A 154 -25.98 2.42 -15.54
N THR A 155 -24.86 1.75 -15.31
CA THR A 155 -24.66 0.32 -15.62
C THR A 155 -24.31 -0.48 -14.38
N THR A 156 -24.38 0.11 -13.19
CA THR A 156 -24.07 -0.57 -11.92
C THR A 156 -25.26 -0.52 -11.00
N GLN A 157 -25.65 -1.68 -10.49
CA GLN A 157 -26.58 -1.82 -9.37
C GLN A 157 -25.78 -2.08 -8.10
N ILE A 158 -26.10 -1.34 -7.02
CA ILE A 158 -25.45 -1.50 -5.73
C ILE A 158 -26.53 -1.62 -4.66
N ASN A 159 -26.55 -2.75 -3.96
CA ASN A 159 -27.40 -2.99 -2.82
C ASN A 159 -26.50 -3.33 -1.64
N CYS A 160 -26.46 -2.44 -0.64
CA CYS A 160 -25.68 -2.64 0.57
C CYS A 160 -26.59 -2.45 1.77
N SER A 161 -26.56 -3.37 2.72
CA SER A 161 -27.34 -3.26 3.95
C SER A 161 -26.57 -3.76 5.18
N LEU A 162 -26.96 -3.21 6.31
CA LEU A 162 -26.60 -3.64 7.65
C LEU A 162 -27.90 -3.84 8.43
N ASP A 163 -28.28 -5.09 8.64
CA ASP A 163 -29.64 -5.53 8.94
C ASP A 163 -30.64 -4.88 7.96
N ASP A 164 -31.64 -4.18 8.48
CA ASP A 164 -32.66 -3.48 7.69
C ASP A 164 -32.19 -2.11 7.17
N ARG A 165 -31.00 -1.65 7.58
CA ARG A 165 -30.47 -0.33 7.19
C ARG A 165 -29.77 -0.39 5.85
N ILE A 166 -30.32 0.29 4.85
CA ILE A 166 -29.70 0.45 3.53
C ILE A 166 -28.55 1.48 3.60
N LEU A 167 -27.44 1.17 2.96
CA LEU A 167 -26.26 2.04 2.85
C LEU A 167 -26.22 2.69 1.46
N GLU A 168 -26.31 4.02 1.41
CA GLU A 168 -26.27 4.76 0.15
C GLU A 168 -24.83 4.95 -0.36
N PRO A 169 -24.49 4.48 -1.58
CA PRO A 169 -23.17 4.69 -2.16
C PRO A 169 -22.90 6.16 -2.49
N VAL A 170 -21.68 6.64 -2.22
CA VAL A 170 -21.23 7.97 -2.63
C VAL A 170 -21.12 8.04 -4.15
N ILE A 171 -21.51 9.17 -4.75
CA ILE A 171 -21.27 9.49 -6.16
C ILE A 171 -20.06 10.41 -6.25
N LEU A 172 -19.16 10.17 -7.20
CA LEU A 172 -18.02 11.03 -7.44
C LEU A 172 -18.48 12.46 -7.79
N PRO A 173 -17.83 13.51 -7.24
CA PRO A 173 -18.17 14.90 -7.54
C PRO A 173 -17.68 15.37 -8.93
N ILE A 174 -17.17 14.44 -9.74
CA ILE A 174 -16.63 14.70 -11.08
C ILE A 174 -17.17 13.68 -12.07
N LEU A 175 -17.26 14.07 -13.34
CA LEU A 175 -17.53 13.15 -14.44
C LEU A 175 -16.23 12.50 -14.90
N ILE A 176 -16.22 11.17 -14.96
CA ILE A 176 -15.13 10.43 -15.61
C ILE A 176 -15.59 10.17 -17.04
N LYS A 177 -14.95 10.84 -18.01
CA LYS A 177 -15.27 10.75 -19.44
C LYS A 177 -16.75 11.05 -19.75
N GLY A 178 -17.33 12.04 -19.09
CA GLY A 178 -18.74 12.44 -19.29
C GLY A 178 -19.76 11.56 -18.56
N HIS A 179 -19.33 10.54 -17.82
CA HIS A 179 -20.23 9.67 -17.06
C HIS A 179 -20.18 9.96 -15.56
N ARG A 180 -21.34 9.88 -14.90
CA ARG A 180 -21.42 9.81 -13.44
C ARG A 180 -20.99 8.43 -12.99
N ASN A 181 -20.16 8.39 -11.95
CA ASN A 181 -19.61 7.17 -11.39
C ASN A 181 -19.83 7.18 -9.88
N TYR A 182 -20.05 6.01 -9.32
CA TYR A 182 -19.99 5.82 -7.87
C TYR A 182 -18.55 5.97 -7.40
N MET A 183 -18.36 6.32 -6.13
CA MET A 183 -17.07 6.20 -5.41
C MET A 183 -16.84 4.73 -5.01
N VAL A 184 -17.11 3.84 -5.96
CA VAL A 184 -16.78 2.42 -5.95
C VAL A 184 -15.59 2.25 -6.87
N ARG A 185 -14.47 1.85 -6.30
CA ARG A 185 -13.20 1.68 -7.02
C ARG A 185 -12.73 0.25 -6.90
N TYR A 186 -12.24 -0.36 -7.98
CA TYR A 186 -11.78 -1.74 -7.95
C TYR A 186 -10.60 -1.96 -8.89
N CYS A 187 -9.77 -2.96 -8.57
CA CYS A 187 -8.50 -3.23 -9.24
C CYS A 187 -8.17 -4.72 -9.15
N SER A 188 -7.64 -5.28 -10.25
CA SER A 188 -7.19 -6.67 -10.36
C SER A 188 -5.69 -6.80 -10.63
N GLN A 189 -5.00 -5.69 -10.94
CA GLN A 189 -3.57 -5.65 -11.18
C GLN A 189 -2.90 -4.72 -10.17
N LEU A 190 -2.62 -5.26 -9.00
CA LEU A 190 -2.03 -4.56 -7.87
C LEU A 190 -0.52 -4.79 -7.83
N ASN A 191 0.23 -3.73 -7.56
CA ASN A 191 1.61 -3.82 -7.07
C ASN A 191 1.65 -3.11 -5.73
N ILE A 192 1.58 -3.91 -4.65
CA ILE A 192 1.71 -3.40 -3.29
C ILE A 192 3.14 -3.61 -2.84
N VAL A 193 3.84 -2.52 -2.56
CA VAL A 193 5.26 -2.54 -2.24
C VAL A 193 5.45 -1.99 -0.85
N GLU A 194 6.19 -2.71 -0.02
CA GLU A 194 6.53 -2.30 1.35
C GLU A 194 8.01 -1.99 1.49
N LEU A 195 8.30 -1.07 2.42
CA LEU A 195 9.64 -0.65 2.81
C LEU A 195 9.76 -0.71 4.33
N ASN A 196 10.81 -1.40 4.80
CA ASN A 196 11.26 -1.49 6.19
C ASN A 196 10.11 -1.79 7.16
N ARG A 197 9.51 -2.96 7.00
CA ARG A 197 8.50 -3.45 7.95
C ARG A 197 9.13 -3.66 9.32
N ASN A 198 8.43 -3.33 10.39
CA ASN A 198 8.92 -3.54 11.74
C ASN A 198 9.25 -5.03 11.96
N GLY A 199 10.40 -5.29 12.59
CA GLY A 199 10.90 -6.64 12.85
C GLY A 199 11.67 -7.29 11.68
N THR A 200 11.84 -6.60 10.55
CA THR A 200 12.69 -7.12 9.46
C THR A 200 14.15 -6.73 9.67
N GLY A 201 15.07 -7.67 9.40
CA GLY A 201 16.51 -7.43 9.41
C GLY A 201 17.01 -6.63 8.20
N PRO A 202 18.29 -6.21 8.19
CA PRO A 202 18.89 -5.53 7.06
C PRO A 202 19.15 -6.50 5.90
N LEU A 203 19.20 -5.97 4.67
CA LEU A 203 19.59 -6.75 3.49
C LEU A 203 21.09 -7.02 3.53
N CYS A 204 21.45 -8.30 3.54
CA CYS A 204 22.83 -8.75 3.67
C CYS A 204 23.19 -9.73 2.55
N PHE A 205 24.18 -9.38 1.73
CA PHE A 205 24.58 -10.19 0.59
C PHE A 205 26.08 -10.08 0.31
N ASP A 206 26.62 -11.07 -0.40
CA ASP A 206 27.95 -10.98 -0.98
C ASP A 206 27.85 -10.39 -2.39
N GLY A 207 28.57 -9.29 -2.60
CA GLY A 207 28.59 -8.56 -3.85
C GLY A 207 30.01 -8.26 -4.33
N MET A 208 30.09 -7.86 -5.60
CA MET A 208 31.31 -7.34 -6.23
C MET A 208 31.00 -6.00 -6.89
N PRO A 209 31.91 -5.00 -6.77
CA PRO A 209 31.78 -3.75 -7.51
C PRO A 209 31.59 -3.97 -9.02
N GLY A 210 30.66 -3.21 -9.62
CA GLY A 210 30.33 -3.31 -11.04
C GLY A 210 29.52 -4.55 -11.45
N LYS A 211 29.04 -5.37 -10.50
CA LYS A 211 28.22 -6.55 -10.77
C LYS A 211 26.84 -6.45 -10.10
N THR A 212 25.91 -7.24 -10.63
CA THR A 212 24.60 -7.47 -10.01
C THR A 212 24.66 -8.72 -9.14
N ALA A 213 24.24 -8.61 -7.89
CA ALA A 213 23.97 -9.73 -7.00
C ALA A 213 22.49 -10.09 -7.05
N ILE A 214 22.17 -11.37 -6.81
CA ILE A 214 20.78 -11.86 -6.71
C ILE A 214 20.63 -12.54 -5.36
N GLN A 215 19.69 -12.07 -4.55
CA GLN A 215 19.31 -12.67 -3.26
C GLN A 215 17.80 -12.77 -3.18
N ASP A 216 17.26 -13.98 -3.02
CA ASP A 216 15.81 -14.22 -2.88
C ASP A 216 14.96 -13.52 -3.95
N LYS A 217 15.41 -13.59 -5.21
CA LYS A 217 14.79 -12.93 -6.39
C LYS A 217 14.86 -11.39 -6.37
N THR A 218 15.61 -10.81 -5.45
CA THR A 218 15.98 -9.39 -5.44
C THR A 218 17.26 -9.20 -6.23
N GLU A 219 17.22 -8.33 -7.24
CA GLU A 219 18.37 -7.92 -8.04
C GLU A 219 18.99 -6.66 -7.40
N ILE A 220 20.27 -6.74 -7.05
CA ILE A 220 21.00 -5.67 -6.36
C ILE A 220 22.18 -5.27 -7.24
N CYS A 221 22.19 -4.03 -7.73
CA CYS A 221 23.25 -3.55 -8.61
C CYS A 221 24.28 -2.75 -7.80
N CYS A 222 25.54 -3.16 -7.91
CA CYS A 222 26.68 -2.46 -7.31
C CYS A 222 27.43 -1.69 -8.40
N ASN A 223 27.64 -0.40 -8.19
CA ASN A 223 28.45 0.41 -9.10
C ASN A 223 29.96 0.08 -8.97
N LYS A 224 30.78 0.64 -9.86
CA LYS A 224 32.24 0.40 -9.87
C LYS A 224 32.96 0.88 -8.61
N LEU A 225 32.35 1.79 -7.83
CA LEU A 225 32.88 2.30 -6.57
C LEU A 225 32.47 1.42 -5.36
N GLY A 226 31.78 0.30 -5.59
CA GLY A 226 31.30 -0.56 -4.52
C GLY A 226 30.13 0.02 -3.72
N LYS A 227 29.37 0.95 -4.29
CA LYS A 227 28.09 1.41 -3.72
C LYS A 227 26.92 0.75 -4.44
N VAL A 228 25.78 0.65 -3.78
CA VAL A 228 24.55 0.08 -4.36
C VAL A 228 23.77 1.19 -5.07
N ASP A 229 23.61 1.11 -6.38
CA ASP A 229 22.80 2.08 -7.15
C ASP A 229 21.33 1.66 -7.21
N GLN A 230 21.03 0.36 -7.03
CA GLN A 230 19.70 -0.18 -7.22
C GLN A 230 19.43 -1.41 -6.36
N ILE A 231 18.22 -1.49 -5.80
CA ILE A 231 17.58 -2.70 -5.30
C ILE A 231 16.28 -2.88 -6.08
N GLN A 232 16.08 -4.01 -6.74
CA GLN A 232 14.91 -4.29 -7.57
C GLN A 232 14.28 -5.62 -7.19
N ILE A 233 12.96 -5.62 -7.07
CA ILE A 233 12.14 -6.81 -6.87
C ILE A 233 11.17 -6.98 -8.03
N GLY A 234 10.91 -8.23 -8.41
CA GLY A 234 9.99 -8.57 -9.50
C GLY A 234 10.50 -8.21 -10.90
N LYS A 235 9.65 -8.44 -11.90
CA LYS A 235 9.98 -8.29 -13.34
C LYS A 235 8.77 -7.82 -14.14
N GLY A 236 9.01 -7.26 -15.32
CA GLY A 236 7.96 -6.83 -16.25
C GLY A 236 7.05 -5.77 -15.63
N MET A 237 5.73 -5.91 -15.75
CA MET A 237 4.75 -4.98 -15.17
C MET A 237 4.60 -5.12 -13.64
N HIS A 238 5.12 -6.20 -13.06
CA HIS A 238 5.13 -6.47 -11.62
C HIS A 238 6.54 -6.28 -11.07
N ASN A 239 7.03 -5.03 -11.14
CA ASN A 239 8.35 -4.65 -10.64
C ASN A 239 8.25 -3.49 -9.65
N ALA A 240 9.22 -3.44 -8.74
CA ALA A 240 9.49 -2.28 -7.92
C ALA A 240 10.99 -2.09 -7.78
N LYS A 241 11.41 -0.83 -7.66
CA LYS A 241 12.81 -0.46 -7.59
C LYS A 241 13.04 0.65 -6.57
N LEU A 242 14.05 0.46 -5.73
CA LEU A 242 14.69 1.49 -4.94
C LEU A 242 15.98 1.90 -5.66
N TYR A 243 16.08 3.15 -6.08
CA TYR A 243 17.20 3.69 -6.86
C TYR A 243 17.95 4.76 -6.06
N PHE A 244 19.29 4.73 -6.10
CA PHE A 244 20.18 5.64 -5.38
C PHE A 244 21.06 6.39 -6.37
N PRO A 245 20.72 7.63 -6.75
CA PRO A 245 21.46 8.39 -7.76
C PRO A 245 22.96 8.53 -7.47
N ASP A 246 23.32 8.70 -6.20
CA ASP A 246 24.70 8.89 -5.74
C ASP A 246 25.37 7.57 -5.25
N GLY A 247 24.64 6.45 -5.38
CA GLY A 247 24.97 5.17 -4.78
C GLY A 247 24.80 5.15 -3.25
N PHE A 248 24.18 4.10 -2.73
CA PHE A 248 24.07 3.85 -1.30
C PHE A 248 25.33 3.13 -0.77
N PRO A 249 25.99 3.64 0.28
CA PRO A 249 27.20 3.03 0.81
C PRO A 249 26.89 1.72 1.55
N ASN A 250 27.84 0.78 1.52
CA ASN A 250 27.82 -0.36 2.43
C ASN A 250 27.93 0.14 3.88
N LEU A 251 27.07 -0.32 4.80
CA LEU A 251 27.09 0.16 6.18
C LEU A 251 28.39 -0.20 6.92
N MET A 252 29.04 -1.31 6.53
CA MET A 252 30.32 -1.75 7.10
C MET A 252 31.47 -0.77 6.83
N ASP A 253 31.39 -0.05 5.70
CA ASP A 253 32.45 0.83 5.21
C ASP A 253 32.24 2.30 5.64
N LEU A 254 31.25 2.57 6.50
CA LEU A 254 30.97 3.91 6.97
C LEU A 254 32.06 4.41 7.94
N PRO A 255 32.56 5.65 7.75
CA PRO A 255 33.47 6.26 8.71
C PRO A 255 32.77 6.49 10.05
N GLU A 256 33.50 6.22 11.14
CA GLU A 256 32.99 6.43 12.50
C GLU A 256 32.80 7.93 12.78
N ASN A 257 31.74 8.27 13.54
CA ASN A 257 31.39 9.62 13.97
C ASN A 257 31.20 10.64 12.83
N GLN A 258 31.03 10.16 11.60
CA GLN A 258 30.75 10.98 10.43
C GLN A 258 29.33 10.76 9.92
N CYS A 259 28.72 11.84 9.46
CA CYS A 259 27.37 11.83 8.93
C CYS A 259 27.39 11.71 7.40
N THR A 260 26.99 10.54 6.88
CA THR A 260 26.77 10.35 5.43
C THR A 260 25.32 10.66 5.06
N LYS A 261 25.11 11.34 3.94
CA LYS A 261 23.79 11.70 3.42
C LYS A 261 23.68 11.35 1.95
N GLY A 262 22.46 11.15 1.48
CA GLY A 262 22.17 10.99 0.07
C GLY A 262 20.67 10.95 -0.20
N SER A 263 20.32 10.55 -1.41
CA SER A 263 18.94 10.50 -1.88
C SER A 263 18.57 9.10 -2.37
N PHE A 264 17.27 8.82 -2.38
CA PHE A 264 16.72 7.60 -2.96
C PHE A 264 15.40 7.90 -3.67
N GLU A 265 15.05 7.04 -4.62
CA GLU A 265 13.83 7.12 -5.40
C GLU A 265 13.11 5.77 -5.39
N ILE A 266 11.78 5.79 -5.29
CA ILE A 266 10.95 4.59 -5.31
C ILE A 266 10.16 4.56 -6.61
N TYR A 267 10.32 3.47 -7.35
CA TYR A 267 9.61 3.18 -8.58
C TYR A 267 8.74 1.93 -8.41
N ILE A 268 7.52 1.96 -8.96
CA ILE A 268 6.61 0.81 -9.02
C ILE A 268 6.03 0.77 -10.42
N SER A 269 6.07 -0.40 -11.07
CA SER A 269 5.69 -0.56 -12.49
C SER A 269 6.40 0.46 -13.38
N SER A 270 7.70 0.71 -13.14
CA SER A 270 8.49 1.73 -13.84
C SER A 270 8.02 3.18 -13.70
N VAL A 271 7.06 3.46 -12.80
CA VAL A 271 6.59 4.82 -12.50
C VAL A 271 7.23 5.31 -11.21
N LYS A 272 7.84 6.49 -11.25
CA LYS A 272 8.38 7.15 -10.04
C LYS A 272 7.23 7.52 -9.11
N ILE A 273 7.16 6.85 -7.96
CA ILE A 273 6.13 7.03 -6.95
C ILE A 273 6.50 8.17 -6.01
N THR A 274 7.71 8.14 -5.47
CA THR A 274 8.23 9.17 -4.58
C THR A 274 9.75 9.16 -4.58
N TRP A 275 10.35 10.10 -3.87
CA TRP A 275 11.77 10.13 -3.55
C TRP A 275 11.96 10.77 -2.18
N GLY A 276 13.10 10.49 -1.55
CA GLY A 276 13.43 10.99 -0.22
C GLY A 276 14.92 11.13 -0.02
N GLN A 277 15.31 11.37 1.23
CA GLN A 277 16.70 11.50 1.67
C GLN A 277 16.99 10.50 2.78
N TYR A 278 18.23 10.03 2.81
CA TYR A 278 18.74 9.24 3.92
C TYR A 278 19.86 9.97 4.66
N ARG A 279 20.02 9.65 5.94
CA ARG A 279 21.14 10.05 6.79
C ARG A 279 21.64 8.85 7.57
N LEU A 280 22.94 8.62 7.53
CA LEU A 280 23.64 7.51 8.19
C LEU A 280 24.68 8.09 9.15
N MET A 281 24.82 7.46 10.31
CA MET A 281 25.86 7.81 11.27
C MET A 281 26.28 6.55 12.03
N ARG A 282 27.56 6.19 11.93
CA ARG A 282 28.14 5.07 12.68
C ARG A 282 28.70 5.57 14.00
N ILE A 283 28.29 4.96 15.10
CA ILE A 283 28.82 5.17 16.45
C ILE A 283 29.21 3.78 16.96
N ALA A 284 30.51 3.52 17.14
CA ALA A 284 31.03 2.17 17.34
C ALA A 284 30.46 1.19 16.29
N ASP A 285 29.81 0.10 16.74
CA ASP A 285 29.24 -0.93 15.86
C ASP A 285 27.75 -0.73 15.55
N LYS A 286 27.20 0.44 15.88
CA LYS A 286 25.81 0.77 15.61
C LYS A 286 25.72 1.82 14.52
N VAL A 287 24.92 1.55 13.51
CA VAL A 287 24.61 2.52 12.46
C VAL A 287 23.20 3.04 12.65
N HIS A 288 23.12 4.33 13.00
CA HIS A 288 21.87 5.06 13.04
C HIS A 288 21.46 5.47 11.63
N VAL A 289 20.25 5.09 11.24
CA VAL A 289 19.69 5.31 9.91
C VAL A 289 18.42 6.14 10.04
N ASN A 290 18.33 7.20 9.25
CA ASN A 290 17.11 8.00 9.12
C ASN A 290 16.71 8.10 7.65
N LEU A 291 15.47 7.76 7.33
CA LEU A 291 14.84 8.00 6.04
C LEU A 291 13.75 9.06 6.21
N GLY A 292 13.73 10.06 5.35
CA GLY A 292 12.76 11.15 5.49
C GLY A 292 12.74 12.07 4.29
N ASN A 293 12.11 13.23 4.45
CA ASN A 293 11.97 14.25 3.42
C ASN A 293 11.38 13.69 2.11
N PHE A 294 10.42 12.77 2.26
CA PHE A 294 9.67 12.20 1.15
C PHE A 294 8.91 13.29 0.40
N ARG A 295 8.75 13.08 -0.89
CA ARG A 295 8.16 14.07 -1.80
C ARG A 295 6.86 13.59 -2.38
N GLU A 296 6.02 14.55 -2.76
CA GLU A 296 4.69 14.27 -3.26
C GLU A 296 4.76 13.39 -4.51
N TRP A 297 3.81 12.47 -4.63
CA TRP A 297 3.64 11.72 -5.87
C TRP A 297 3.18 12.67 -6.98
N GLN A 298 3.91 12.66 -8.10
CA GLN A 298 3.64 13.53 -9.25
C GLN A 298 3.19 12.70 -10.46
N PRO A 299 1.89 12.39 -10.57
CA PRO A 299 1.34 11.73 -11.75
C PRO A 299 1.48 12.62 -12.99
N ARG A 300 2.35 12.23 -13.96
CA ARG A 300 2.65 13.07 -15.14
C ARG A 300 1.70 12.89 -16.33
N LYS A 301 1.08 11.72 -16.51
CA LYS A 301 0.25 11.38 -17.69
C LYS A 301 -1.14 10.87 -17.31
N TYR A 302 -2.03 11.78 -16.90
CA TYR A 302 -3.41 11.43 -16.54
C TYR A 302 -4.44 12.21 -17.38
N PRO A 303 -5.60 11.61 -17.69
CA PRO A 303 -6.73 12.35 -18.26
C PRO A 303 -7.18 13.48 -17.33
N LEU A 304 -7.78 14.52 -17.89
CA LEU A 304 -8.17 15.75 -17.17
C LEU A 304 -9.03 15.47 -15.92
N ALA A 305 -9.99 14.55 -16.03
CA ALA A 305 -10.86 14.16 -14.91
C ALA A 305 -10.06 13.67 -13.69
N TYR A 306 -9.02 12.86 -13.91
CA TYR A 306 -8.17 12.36 -12.83
C TYR A 306 -7.24 13.45 -12.29
N LYS A 307 -6.76 14.35 -13.15
CA LYS A 307 -6.02 15.54 -12.69
C LYS A 307 -6.88 16.37 -11.74
N LEU A 308 -8.16 16.59 -12.07
CA LEU A 308 -9.12 17.28 -11.21
C LEU A 308 -9.35 16.52 -9.88
N LEU A 309 -9.54 15.19 -9.92
CA LEU A 309 -9.66 14.37 -8.71
C LEU A 309 -8.48 14.62 -7.74
N PHE A 310 -7.26 14.64 -8.26
CA PHE A 310 -6.07 14.88 -7.43
C PHE A 310 -5.89 16.32 -6.97
N THR A 311 -6.56 17.27 -7.63
CA THR A 311 -6.58 18.67 -7.19
C THR A 311 -7.53 18.83 -6.01
N PHE A 312 -8.71 18.22 -6.08
CA PHE A 312 -9.71 18.29 -5.01
C PHE A 312 -9.34 17.42 -3.81
N VAL A 313 -8.68 16.29 -4.03
CA VAL A 313 -8.33 15.33 -2.98
C VAL A 313 -6.81 15.26 -2.84
N LYS A 314 -6.22 16.28 -2.19
CA LYS A 314 -4.75 16.45 -2.07
C LYS A 314 -4.05 15.26 -1.39
N VAL A 315 -4.77 14.50 -0.55
CA VAL A 315 -4.19 13.35 0.17
C VAL A 315 -3.59 12.32 -0.79
N PHE A 316 -4.15 12.12 -2.00
CA PHE A 316 -3.62 11.20 -3.01
C PHE A 316 -2.15 11.44 -3.38
N LYS A 317 -1.67 12.68 -3.27
CA LYS A 317 -0.29 13.05 -3.64
C LYS A 317 0.60 13.27 -2.44
N LYS A 318 0.05 13.85 -1.37
CA LYS A 318 0.84 14.38 -0.24
C LYS A 318 1.13 13.36 0.85
N TRP A 319 0.34 12.29 0.97
CA TRP A 319 0.48 11.39 2.11
C TRP A 319 1.91 10.85 2.34
N PRO A 320 2.74 10.56 1.31
CA PRO A 320 4.10 10.07 1.55
C PRO A 320 4.99 11.07 2.28
N THR A 321 4.75 12.39 2.13
CA THR A 321 5.61 13.44 2.70
C THR A 321 5.55 13.52 4.23
N TYR A 322 4.54 12.89 4.84
CA TYR A 322 4.38 12.86 6.29
C TYR A 322 5.13 11.69 6.96
N TYR A 323 5.68 10.78 6.16
CA TYR A 323 6.39 9.62 6.68
C TYR A 323 7.86 9.94 6.96
N SER A 324 8.39 9.31 7.99
CA SER A 324 9.82 9.15 8.20
C SER A 324 10.09 7.84 8.92
N TRP A 325 11.27 7.29 8.70
CA TRP A 325 11.74 6.09 9.38
C TRP A 325 13.03 6.38 10.11
N LYS A 326 13.15 5.84 11.32
CA LYS A 326 14.40 5.85 12.08
C LYS A 326 14.71 4.43 12.49
N GLY A 327 15.96 4.02 12.37
CA GLY A 327 16.38 2.70 12.80
C GLY A 327 17.85 2.63 13.17
N ILE A 328 18.22 1.49 13.74
CA ILE A 328 19.58 1.15 14.14
C ILE A 328 19.87 -0.24 13.58
N VAL A 329 20.99 -0.35 12.87
CA VAL A 329 21.57 -1.63 12.46
C VAL A 329 22.77 -1.91 13.35
N ASP A 330 22.81 -3.09 13.93
CA ASP A 330 23.95 -3.57 14.71
C ASP A 330 24.91 -4.33 13.78
N LEU A 331 26.17 -3.92 13.72
CA LEU A 331 27.17 -4.52 12.83
C LEU A 331 27.86 -5.74 13.47
N GLU A 332 27.76 -5.94 14.79
CA GLU A 332 28.20 -7.18 15.44
C GLU A 332 27.14 -8.28 15.23
N GLU A 333 25.87 -7.93 15.43
CA GLU A 333 24.73 -8.81 15.20
C GLU A 333 23.95 -8.41 13.95
N ILE A 334 24.58 -8.60 12.78
CA ILE A 334 24.09 -8.14 11.46
C ILE A 334 22.65 -8.55 11.14
N SER A 335 22.09 -9.59 11.76
CA SER A 335 20.68 -9.97 11.59
C SER A 335 19.68 -8.98 12.21
N GLN A 336 20.13 -8.10 13.11
CA GLN A 336 19.25 -7.19 13.85
C GLN A 336 19.18 -5.81 13.20
N MET A 337 17.97 -5.42 12.79
CA MET A 337 17.61 -4.05 12.46
C MET A 337 16.35 -3.66 13.23
N ASN A 338 16.48 -2.68 14.12
CA ASN A 338 15.36 -2.14 14.87
C ASN A 338 14.99 -0.79 14.26
N GLY A 339 13.75 -0.63 13.82
CA GLY A 339 13.29 0.59 13.20
C GLY A 339 11.83 0.88 13.45
N ILE A 340 11.47 2.15 13.35
CA ILE A 340 10.13 2.65 13.59
C ILE A 340 9.76 3.65 12.50
N TRP A 341 8.58 3.47 11.92
CA TRP A 341 7.94 4.48 11.08
C TRP A 341 7.15 5.48 11.92
N GLU A 342 7.27 6.75 11.57
CA GLU A 342 6.46 7.85 12.10
C GLU A 342 5.60 8.40 10.95
N ASN A 343 4.31 8.61 11.19
CA ASN A 343 3.43 9.37 10.31
C ASN A 343 3.02 10.67 11.00
N ARG A 344 3.39 11.80 10.41
CA ARG A 344 3.16 13.15 10.96
C ARG A 344 1.90 13.83 10.42
N ILE A 345 1.02 13.09 9.75
CA ILE A 345 -0.20 13.68 9.20
C ILE A 345 -1.12 14.13 10.35
N ASN A 346 -1.57 15.38 10.31
CA ASN A 346 -2.53 15.87 11.27
C ASN A 346 -3.93 15.41 10.84
N HIS A 347 -4.48 14.40 11.52
CA HIS A 347 -5.78 13.80 11.17
C HIS A 347 -7.00 14.71 11.44
N LYS A 348 -6.81 15.97 11.83
CA LYS A 348 -7.89 16.95 12.02
C LYS A 348 -8.55 17.42 10.72
N SER A 349 -8.02 17.06 9.55
CA SER A 349 -8.61 17.33 8.24
C SER A 349 -9.19 16.05 7.62
N LYS A 350 -10.31 15.55 8.17
CA LYS A 350 -11.21 14.69 7.39
C LYS A 350 -11.99 15.56 6.37
N VAL A 351 -12.56 14.88 5.38
CA VAL A 351 -13.46 15.33 4.31
C VAL A 351 -12.79 15.49 2.94
N VAL A 352 -12.97 14.47 2.09
CA VAL A 352 -13.89 14.57 0.94
C VAL A 352 -14.78 13.34 0.94
#